data_AF-A0A7S4RAP2-F1
#
_entry.id   AF-A0A7S4RAP2-F1
#
_cell.length_a   1.000
_cell.length_b   1.000
_cell.length_c   1.000
_cell.angle_alpha   90.00
_cell.angle_beta   90.00
_cell.angle_gamma   90.00
#
_symmetry.space_group_name_H-M   'P 1'
#
loop_
_entity.id
_entity.type
_entity.pdbx_description
1 polymer ?
#
loop_
_entity_poly.entity_id
_entity_poly.type
_entity_poly.pdbx_seq_one_letter_code
_entity_poly.pdbx_strand_id
1 'polypeptide(L)'
;KTPFEVKGTSYDVDLLRITKQRINTYRLGNVNDYSHECVVSISFRFAVNDSCSVMFVVKIIYSCLLLLLISVPSFQHKLSNHLTQTATSLTKNKMTKQIVTSVPTEHAPIGEPISDSDSSSESSASFTSDQTVEPHVGYKKVLITGGAGFIGSHVAECLLERGDDVVIVDEMNDYYDVRIKESNLSLLLDMYGKERVSIHRGDMCDEAFMQRVFEETRPEWVCHMAARAGVRPSIQDPFVYIHSNIKGTTRLMELSHQYGVQNFVFASSSSVYGGSKSTFFSEDESVDNPVSPYAATKKACELLAYTYHHLYKLNISALRFFTVYGPRGRPDMAPFKFIDRVSRGLEIQQFGDGSSSRDYTYITDIVDGVVRAIDRPYPYEIYNLGKGDGTSLKEFISLVEKYTGKKAIIRQLPDQAGDVPYTCADVSKADCLLGYRAKISFEEGIRRTAEWYRAAYEKEIIEISPETQANGLSRAASCVELKTQT
;
A
#
# COMPACT_ATOMS: atom_id res chain seq x y z
N LYS A 1 -6.22 -27.06 -38.22
CA LYS A 1 -7.66 -26.93 -38.52
C LYS A 1 -8.40 -27.24 -37.25
N THR A 2 -9.06 -26.26 -36.66
CA THR A 2 -9.76 -26.47 -35.39
C THR A 2 -11.13 -25.81 -35.53
N PRO A 3 -12.22 -26.58 -35.55
CA PRO A 3 -13.55 -25.99 -35.57
C PRO A 3 -13.81 -25.33 -34.22
N PHE A 4 -14.48 -24.18 -34.21
CA PHE A 4 -14.96 -23.55 -33.00
C PHE A 4 -16.36 -22.95 -33.22
N GLU A 5 -17.15 -22.89 -32.15
CA GLU A 5 -18.56 -22.53 -32.21
C GLU A 5 -18.81 -21.21 -31.47
N VAL A 6 -19.51 -20.28 -32.12
CA VAL A 6 -19.93 -19.01 -31.50
C VAL A 6 -21.41 -18.81 -31.76
N LYS A 7 -22.19 -18.67 -30.68
CA LYS A 7 -23.66 -18.49 -30.73
C LYS A 7 -24.38 -19.51 -31.63
N GLY A 8 -23.99 -20.78 -31.54
CA GLY A 8 -24.64 -21.89 -32.26
C GLY A 8 -24.30 -21.97 -33.75
N THR A 9 -23.27 -21.26 -34.21
CA THR A 9 -22.74 -21.36 -35.59
C THR A 9 -21.32 -21.91 -35.54
N SER A 10 -21.05 -22.97 -36.29
CA SER A 10 -19.75 -23.63 -36.37
C SER A 10 -18.88 -23.00 -37.46
N TYR A 11 -17.62 -22.73 -37.15
CA TYR A 11 -16.65 -22.12 -38.07
C TYR A 11 -15.43 -23.02 -38.24
N ASP A 12 -15.03 -23.24 -39.49
CA ASP A 12 -13.80 -23.96 -39.84
C ASP A 12 -12.66 -22.98 -40.17
N VAL A 13 -11.51 -23.18 -39.53
CA VAL A 13 -10.29 -22.37 -39.78
C VAL A 13 -9.17 -23.23 -40.32
N ASP A 14 -8.71 -22.87 -41.52
CA ASP A 14 -7.56 -23.46 -42.17
C ASP A 14 -6.37 -22.49 -42.18
N LEU A 15 -5.29 -22.88 -41.52
CA LEU A 15 -3.99 -22.22 -41.64
C LEU A 15 -3.39 -22.62 -43.00
N LEU A 16 -3.29 -21.67 -43.92
CA LEU A 16 -2.81 -21.96 -45.27
C LEU A 16 -1.28 -21.93 -45.38
N ARG A 17 -0.63 -20.94 -44.77
CA ARG A 17 0.83 -20.74 -44.92
C ARG A 17 1.40 -19.82 -43.85
N ILE A 18 2.58 -20.17 -43.35
CA ILE A 18 3.46 -19.28 -42.59
C ILE A 18 4.72 -19.09 -43.42
N THR A 19 5.10 -17.84 -43.71
CA THR A 19 6.30 -17.57 -44.51
C THR A 19 7.18 -16.56 -43.79
N LYS A 20 8.45 -16.94 -43.56
CA LYS A 20 9.49 -16.06 -43.02
C LYS A 20 10.20 -15.39 -44.20
N GLN A 21 10.04 -14.08 -44.36
CA GLN A 21 10.81 -13.33 -45.36
C GLN A 21 12.07 -12.74 -44.71
N ARG A 22 13.20 -12.85 -45.39
CA ARG A 22 14.50 -12.32 -44.96
C ARG A 22 14.79 -11.06 -45.77
N ILE A 23 14.94 -9.90 -45.14
CA ILE A 23 15.24 -8.63 -45.84
C ILE A 23 16.37 -7.86 -45.14
N ASN A 24 17.07 -7.08 -45.97
CA ASN A 24 18.42 -6.53 -45.95
C ASN A 24 18.86 -5.69 -44.74
N THR A 25 20.17 -5.70 -44.53
CA THR A 25 20.93 -4.86 -43.60
C THR A 25 21.03 -3.43 -44.12
N TYR A 26 20.65 -2.43 -43.31
CA TYR A 26 20.90 -1.02 -43.60
C TYR A 26 21.85 -0.41 -42.54
N ARG A 27 22.73 0.50 -42.96
CA ARG A 27 23.72 1.15 -42.10
C ARG A 27 23.17 2.50 -41.64
N LEU A 28 22.91 2.66 -40.35
CA LEU A 28 22.46 3.91 -39.73
C LEU A 28 23.66 4.62 -39.08
N GLY A 29 24.28 5.57 -39.79
CA GLY A 29 25.20 6.55 -39.19
C GLY A 29 26.46 5.99 -38.50
N ASN A 30 27.30 6.90 -37.99
CA ASN A 30 28.64 6.63 -37.47
C ASN A 30 28.63 6.02 -36.05
N VAL A 31 28.01 4.86 -35.87
CA VAL A 31 28.33 3.90 -34.80
C VAL A 31 28.03 2.51 -35.35
N ASN A 32 28.86 1.50 -35.06
CA ASN A 32 28.73 0.12 -35.55
C ASN A 32 27.50 -0.62 -34.97
N ASP A 33 26.28 -0.16 -35.24
CA ASP A 33 25.05 -0.87 -34.89
C ASP A 33 24.29 -1.31 -36.14
N TYR A 34 24.05 -2.62 -36.24
CA TYR A 34 23.21 -3.24 -37.25
C TYR A 34 21.93 -3.75 -36.61
N SER A 35 20.77 -3.23 -37.02
CA SER A 35 19.46 -3.73 -36.59
C SER A 35 18.90 -4.73 -37.60
N HIS A 36 18.49 -5.91 -37.14
CA HIS A 36 17.73 -6.88 -37.95
C HIS A 36 16.23 -6.81 -37.62
N GLU A 37 15.41 -6.48 -38.62
CA GLU A 37 13.96 -6.66 -38.59
C GLU A 37 13.58 -8.01 -39.21
N CYS A 38 12.63 -8.72 -38.59
CA CYS A 38 12.09 -9.96 -39.13
C CYS A 38 10.59 -9.78 -39.34
N VAL A 39 10.13 -9.85 -40.57
CA VAL A 39 8.71 -9.78 -40.92
C VAL A 39 8.18 -11.20 -41.10
N VAL A 40 7.18 -11.56 -40.31
CA VAL A 40 6.46 -12.84 -40.43
C VAL A 40 5.10 -12.56 -41.04
N SER A 41 4.82 -13.20 -42.18
CA SER A 41 3.49 -13.13 -42.82
C SER A 41 2.74 -14.44 -42.58
N ILE A 42 1.52 -14.34 -42.08
CA ILE A 42 0.63 -15.48 -41.79
C ILE A 42 -0.66 -15.26 -42.58
N SER A 43 -1.05 -16.26 -43.38
CA SER A 43 -2.27 -16.20 -44.19
C SER A 43 -3.27 -17.27 -43.74
N PHE A 44 -4.52 -16.85 -43.55
CA PHE A 44 -5.64 -17.71 -43.18
C PHE A 44 -6.69 -17.71 -44.29
N ARG A 45 -7.43 -18.81 -44.44
CA ARG A 45 -8.65 -18.86 -45.25
C ARG A 45 -9.84 -19.15 -44.34
N PHE A 46 -10.91 -18.39 -44.55
CA PHE A 46 -12.17 -18.56 -43.84
C PHE A 46 -13.27 -18.88 -44.84
N ALA A 47 -14.11 -19.86 -44.51
CA ALA A 47 -15.40 -20.06 -45.16
C ALA A 47 -16.46 -19.48 -44.22
N VAL A 48 -17.09 -18.37 -44.61
CA VAL A 48 -18.10 -17.68 -43.79
C VAL A 48 -19.28 -17.33 -44.68
N ASN A 49 -20.49 -17.74 -44.30
CA ASN A 49 -21.70 -17.55 -45.10
C ASN A 49 -22.38 -16.19 -44.89
N ASP A 50 -21.89 -15.35 -43.96
CA ASP A 50 -22.51 -14.06 -43.67
C ASP A 50 -21.51 -12.98 -43.24
N SER A 51 -21.71 -11.76 -43.76
CA SER A 51 -20.78 -10.62 -43.73
C SER A 51 -20.49 -10.11 -42.32
N CYS A 52 -21.49 -10.19 -41.43
CA CYS A 52 -21.42 -9.70 -40.05
C CYS A 52 -20.51 -10.58 -39.16
N SER A 53 -20.37 -11.86 -39.50
CA SER A 53 -19.56 -12.84 -38.76
C SER A 53 -18.06 -12.66 -39.01
N VAL A 54 -17.66 -12.09 -40.15
CA VAL A 54 -16.26 -11.93 -40.55
C VAL A 54 -15.50 -10.97 -39.63
N MET A 55 -16.09 -9.81 -39.28
CA MET A 55 -15.44 -8.84 -38.39
C MET A 55 -15.25 -9.37 -36.97
N PHE A 56 -16.16 -10.21 -36.49
CA PHE A 56 -16.09 -10.76 -35.13
C PHE A 56 -15.02 -11.84 -35.03
N VAL A 57 -14.96 -12.73 -36.03
CA VAL A 57 -13.92 -13.77 -36.15
C VAL A 57 -12.52 -13.16 -36.33
N VAL A 58 -12.38 -12.09 -37.13
CA VAL A 58 -11.09 -11.38 -37.29
C VAL A 58 -10.60 -10.79 -35.95
N LYS A 59 -11.49 -10.22 -35.12
CA LYS A 59 -11.12 -9.67 -33.80
C LYS A 59 -10.67 -10.75 -32.80
N ILE A 60 -11.37 -11.90 -32.78
CA ILE A 60 -11.00 -13.03 -31.91
C ILE A 60 -9.63 -13.58 -32.33
N ILE A 61 -9.40 -13.75 -33.64
CA ILE A 61 -8.13 -14.26 -34.16
C ILE A 61 -6.98 -13.28 -33.91
N TYR A 62 -7.21 -11.98 -34.04
CA TYR A 62 -6.21 -10.96 -33.69
C TYR A 62 -5.83 -11.04 -32.20
N SER A 63 -6.81 -11.28 -31.33
CA SER A 63 -6.61 -11.44 -29.89
C SER A 63 -5.86 -12.73 -29.55
N CYS A 64 -6.18 -13.83 -30.21
CA CYS A 64 -5.47 -15.11 -30.06
C CYS A 64 -4.02 -15.05 -30.61
N LEU A 65 -3.80 -14.35 -31.72
CA LEU A 65 -2.45 -14.10 -32.28
C LEU A 65 -1.61 -13.22 -31.36
N LEU A 66 -2.22 -12.22 -30.73
CA LEU A 66 -1.55 -11.39 -29.74
C LEU A 66 -1.12 -12.23 -28.53
N LEU A 67 -1.99 -13.12 -28.04
CA LEU A 67 -1.68 -14.07 -26.96
C LEU A 67 -0.58 -15.07 -27.35
N LEU A 68 -0.58 -15.56 -28.59
CA LEU A 68 0.47 -16.45 -29.13
C LEU A 68 1.82 -15.74 -29.31
N LEU A 69 1.81 -14.45 -29.68
CA LEU A 69 3.03 -13.64 -29.80
C LEU A 69 3.62 -13.26 -28.43
N ILE A 70 2.78 -13.06 -27.41
CA ILE A 70 3.20 -12.78 -26.03
C ILE A 70 3.81 -14.02 -25.37
N SER A 71 3.41 -15.23 -25.78
CA SER A 71 3.85 -16.50 -25.19
C SER A 71 5.13 -17.08 -25.80
N VAL A 72 5.71 -16.46 -26.84
CA VAL A 72 7.02 -16.85 -27.39
C VAL A 72 8.12 -15.96 -26.77
N PRO A 73 9.02 -16.51 -25.92
CA PRO A 73 9.99 -15.73 -25.14
C PRO A 73 10.90 -14.83 -25.99
N SER A 74 11.15 -15.22 -27.24
CA SER A 74 12.04 -14.51 -28.17
C SER A 74 11.48 -13.18 -28.70
N PHE A 75 10.16 -12.93 -28.57
CA PHE A 75 9.50 -11.73 -29.10
C PHE A 75 9.28 -10.63 -28.05
N GLN A 76 9.30 -10.96 -26.76
CA GLN A 76 9.05 -10.00 -25.68
C GLN A 76 10.13 -8.90 -25.59
N HIS A 77 11.35 -9.16 -26.05
CA HIS A 77 12.46 -8.22 -25.89
C HIS A 77 12.50 -7.09 -26.95
N LYS A 78 11.70 -7.15 -28.02
CA LYS A 78 11.70 -6.15 -29.11
C LYS A 78 10.40 -5.34 -29.25
N LEU A 79 9.31 -5.70 -28.56
CA LEU A 79 8.03 -5.00 -28.67
C LEU A 79 7.93 -3.72 -27.81
N SER A 80 8.83 -3.56 -26.84
CA SER A 80 8.85 -2.42 -25.90
C SER A 80 9.14 -1.06 -26.56
N ASN A 81 9.72 -1.03 -27.77
CA ASN A 81 10.24 0.23 -28.34
C ASN A 81 9.43 0.79 -29.53
N HIS A 82 8.37 0.12 -30.01
CA HIS A 82 7.67 0.55 -31.24
C HIS A 82 6.19 0.92 -31.11
N LEU A 83 5.56 0.80 -29.94
CA LEU A 83 4.14 1.12 -29.76
C LEU A 83 3.83 2.61 -29.58
N THR A 84 4.84 3.49 -29.50
CA THR A 84 4.64 4.93 -29.27
C THR A 84 4.36 5.75 -30.55
N GLN A 85 4.36 5.16 -31.75
CA GLN A 85 4.23 5.93 -33.00
C GLN A 85 3.02 5.62 -33.90
N THR A 86 2.13 4.68 -33.55
CA THR A 86 1.01 4.28 -34.44
C THR A 86 -0.39 4.69 -33.96
N ALA A 87 -0.49 5.62 -32.99
CA ALA A 87 -1.79 6.12 -32.50
C ALA A 87 -2.28 7.40 -33.19
N THR A 88 -1.49 8.03 -34.07
CA THR A 88 -1.77 9.40 -34.57
C THR A 88 -2.22 9.49 -36.04
N SER A 89 -2.70 8.41 -36.66
CA SER A 89 -3.05 8.41 -38.10
C SER A 89 -4.45 7.87 -38.46
N LEU A 90 -5.40 7.85 -37.52
CA LEU A 90 -6.78 7.41 -37.79
C LEU A 90 -7.85 8.48 -37.57
N THR A 91 -7.48 9.76 -37.71
CA THR A 91 -8.42 10.88 -37.82
C THR A 91 -8.21 11.62 -39.14
N LYS A 92 -8.63 11.01 -40.25
CA LYS A 92 -8.94 11.68 -41.53
C LYS A 92 -9.54 10.66 -42.51
N ASN A 93 -10.87 10.56 -42.54
CA ASN A 93 -11.66 10.71 -43.76
C ASN A 93 -13.16 10.49 -43.52
N LYS A 94 -13.94 11.47 -43.97
CA LYS A 94 -15.40 11.57 -43.96
C LYS A 94 -16.04 10.54 -44.91
N MET A 95 -17.26 10.09 -44.57
CA MET A 95 -18.35 10.01 -45.56
C MET A 95 -19.70 10.39 -44.93
N THR A 96 -20.39 11.27 -45.65
CA THR A 96 -21.68 11.88 -45.37
C THR A 96 -22.79 11.09 -46.07
N LYS A 97 -23.97 10.91 -45.44
CA LYS A 97 -25.28 10.97 -46.12
C LYS A 97 -26.42 11.17 -45.11
N GLN A 98 -27.21 12.21 -45.34
CA GLN A 98 -28.41 12.66 -44.61
C GLN A 98 -29.64 11.79 -44.93
N ILE A 99 -30.68 11.84 -44.07
CA ILE A 99 -32.05 12.32 -44.37
C ILE A 99 -32.80 12.60 -43.04
N VAL A 100 -33.79 13.49 -43.16
CA VAL A 100 -34.43 14.44 -42.24
C VAL A 100 -35.70 13.90 -41.55
N THR A 101 -36.03 14.45 -40.37
CA THR A 101 -37.34 14.94 -39.81
C THR A 101 -37.29 14.85 -38.26
N SER A 102 -37.93 15.63 -37.37
CA SER A 102 -38.47 17.00 -37.26
C SER A 102 -39.08 17.13 -35.84
N VAL A 103 -38.57 18.03 -34.97
CA VAL A 103 -39.26 18.91 -33.95
C VAL A 103 -40.12 18.25 -32.82
N PRO A 104 -40.38 18.83 -31.60
CA PRO A 104 -39.88 20.05 -30.91
C PRO A 104 -39.36 19.86 -29.45
N THR A 105 -38.64 20.90 -29.01
CA THR A 105 -38.44 21.36 -27.62
C THR A 105 -39.58 22.29 -27.17
N GLU A 106 -39.99 22.22 -25.89
CA GLU A 106 -40.73 23.28 -25.20
C GLU A 106 -40.08 23.64 -23.85
N HIS A 107 -40.11 24.93 -23.54
CA HIS A 107 -39.56 25.60 -22.36
C HIS A 107 -40.69 26.10 -21.44
N ALA A 108 -40.46 26.00 -20.12
CA ALA A 108 -40.86 26.92 -19.01
C ALA A 108 -42.38 27.04 -18.68
N PRO A 109 -42.83 27.50 -17.48
CA PRO A 109 -42.17 28.45 -16.56
C PRO A 109 -42.40 28.26 -15.03
N ILE A 110 -41.92 29.28 -14.31
CA ILE A 110 -41.81 29.57 -12.86
C ILE A 110 -43.16 29.69 -12.11
N GLY A 111 -43.17 29.33 -10.82
CA GLY A 111 -44.16 29.78 -9.82
C GLY A 111 -43.92 29.22 -8.39
N GLU A 112 -43.63 30.10 -7.43
CA GLU A 112 -43.77 29.92 -5.95
C GLU A 112 -45.16 30.43 -5.49
N PRO A 113 -45.58 30.37 -4.19
CA PRO A 113 -45.21 29.53 -3.04
C PRO A 113 -46.46 28.91 -2.33
N ILE A 114 -46.31 27.87 -1.50
CA ILE A 114 -47.31 27.53 -0.45
C ILE A 114 -46.61 27.07 0.83
N SER A 115 -47.06 27.66 1.94
CA SER A 115 -46.64 27.50 3.33
C SER A 115 -47.31 26.32 4.05
N ASP A 116 -46.89 26.14 5.31
CA ASP A 116 -47.50 25.37 6.41
C ASP A 116 -47.13 23.89 6.46
N SER A 117 -46.87 23.27 7.61
CA SER A 117 -46.39 23.67 8.93
C SER A 117 -46.18 22.31 9.62
N ASP A 118 -45.02 22.06 10.21
CA ASP A 118 -44.98 21.26 11.43
C ASP A 118 -43.63 21.40 12.14
N SER A 119 -43.72 22.01 13.30
CA SER A 119 -42.68 22.20 14.30
C SER A 119 -42.68 21.04 15.28
N SER A 120 -41.53 20.37 15.43
CA SER A 120 -41.08 19.78 16.70
C SER A 120 -39.55 19.71 16.64
N SER A 121 -38.88 20.74 17.16
CA SER A 121 -38.33 20.79 18.53
C SER A 121 -37.25 19.74 18.76
N GLU A 122 -36.00 20.20 18.65
CA GLU A 122 -34.86 19.91 19.52
C GLU A 122 -34.76 18.49 20.14
N SER A 123 -33.78 17.73 19.65
CA SER A 123 -32.88 17.04 20.58
C SER A 123 -31.45 17.19 20.07
N SER A 124 -30.79 18.26 20.51
CA SER A 124 -29.34 18.32 20.61
C SER A 124 -28.89 17.13 21.48
N ALA A 125 -28.46 16.06 20.82
CA ALA A 125 -27.80 14.96 21.51
C ALA A 125 -26.50 15.52 22.11
N SER A 126 -26.56 15.81 23.41
CA SER A 126 -25.40 16.14 24.21
C SER A 126 -24.43 14.95 24.12
N PHE A 127 -23.32 15.14 23.41
CA PHE A 127 -22.18 14.24 23.50
C PHE A 127 -21.68 14.27 24.94
N THR A 128 -22.06 13.26 25.72
CA THR A 128 -21.47 13.02 27.03
C THR A 128 -20.12 12.36 26.80
N SER A 129 -19.06 13.10 27.13
CA SER A 129 -17.66 12.79 26.88
C SER A 129 -17.08 11.75 27.85
N ASP A 130 -17.83 10.73 28.26
CA ASP A 130 -17.42 9.92 29.42
C ASP A 130 -17.70 8.42 29.34
N GLN A 131 -18.01 7.87 28.15
CA GLN A 131 -17.94 6.43 27.96
C GLN A 131 -16.55 6.03 27.48
N THR A 132 -15.59 6.05 28.39
CA THR A 132 -14.36 5.27 28.21
C THR A 132 -14.76 3.79 28.14
N VAL A 133 -14.81 3.23 26.94
CA VAL A 133 -15.11 1.80 26.76
C VAL A 133 -13.98 1.01 27.44
N GLU A 134 -14.31 0.09 28.34
CA GLU A 134 -13.30 -0.75 28.99
C GLU A 134 -12.61 -1.66 27.94
N PRO A 135 -11.28 -1.86 27.98
CA PRO A 135 -10.62 -2.85 27.13
C PRO A 135 -11.24 -4.23 27.33
N HIS A 136 -11.46 -4.98 26.25
CA HIS A 136 -12.06 -6.30 26.32
C HIS A 136 -11.18 -7.27 27.12
N VAL A 137 -11.79 -8.02 28.05
CA VAL A 137 -11.18 -9.13 28.78
C VAL A 137 -11.59 -10.44 28.12
N GLY A 138 -10.68 -11.08 27.38
CA GLY A 138 -10.90 -12.41 26.82
C GLY A 138 -9.93 -12.74 25.70
N TYR A 139 -9.63 -14.03 25.58
CA TYR A 139 -8.64 -14.60 24.64
C TYR A 139 -9.08 -14.41 23.18
N LYS A 140 -8.17 -13.93 22.34
CA LYS A 140 -8.35 -13.78 20.89
C LYS A 140 -7.29 -14.55 20.12
N LYS A 141 -7.65 -15.00 18.93
CA LYS A 141 -6.71 -15.46 17.91
C LYS A 141 -6.67 -14.45 16.76
N VAL A 142 -5.54 -13.76 16.61
CA VAL A 142 -5.40 -12.64 15.67
C VAL A 142 -4.44 -12.99 14.54
N LEU A 143 -4.91 -12.93 13.30
CA LEU A 143 -4.04 -12.97 12.11
C LEU A 143 -3.40 -11.59 11.89
N ILE A 144 -2.08 -11.53 11.97
CA ILE A 144 -1.29 -10.32 11.74
C ILE A 144 -0.49 -10.50 10.46
N THR A 145 -0.88 -9.77 9.41
CA THR A 145 -0.03 -9.67 8.21
C THR A 145 0.98 -8.55 8.40
N GLY A 146 2.21 -8.73 7.93
CA GLY A 146 3.31 -7.78 8.17
C GLY A 146 3.84 -7.88 9.60
N GLY A 147 3.60 -9.02 10.28
CA GLY A 147 3.98 -9.24 11.68
C GLY A 147 5.49 -9.35 11.91
N ALA A 148 6.30 -9.52 10.86
CA ALA A 148 7.75 -9.44 10.96
C ALA A 148 8.26 -7.98 10.87
N GLY A 149 7.40 -7.06 10.42
CA GLY A 149 7.70 -5.65 10.28
C GLY A 149 7.69 -4.87 11.60
N PHE A 150 8.04 -3.58 11.52
CA PHE A 150 8.16 -2.71 12.68
C PHE A 150 6.86 -2.64 13.50
N ILE A 151 5.74 -2.19 12.92
CA ILE A 151 4.48 -2.04 13.66
C ILE A 151 3.88 -3.40 14.02
N GLY A 152 3.80 -4.31 13.04
CA GLY A 152 3.16 -5.63 13.22
C GLY A 152 3.80 -6.46 14.33
N SER A 153 5.13 -6.43 14.49
CA SER A 153 5.81 -7.17 15.56
C SER A 153 5.52 -6.62 16.95
N HIS A 154 5.42 -5.30 17.12
CA HIS A 154 5.05 -4.70 18.42
C HIS A 154 3.57 -4.94 18.75
N VAL A 155 2.70 -4.95 17.73
CA VAL A 155 1.29 -5.33 17.93
C VAL A 155 1.19 -6.79 18.36
N ALA A 156 1.93 -7.68 17.69
CA ALA A 156 1.98 -9.11 18.05
C ALA A 156 2.45 -9.32 19.49
N GLU A 157 3.52 -8.63 19.89
CA GLU A 157 4.05 -8.66 21.25
C GLU A 157 3.00 -8.23 22.27
N CYS A 158 2.35 -7.08 22.08
CA CYS A 158 1.31 -6.59 22.98
C CYS A 158 0.11 -7.54 23.11
N LEU A 159 -0.32 -8.14 21.99
CA LEU A 159 -1.40 -9.16 21.99
C LEU A 159 -0.97 -10.43 22.75
N LEU A 160 0.26 -10.90 22.56
CA LEU A 160 0.79 -12.07 23.25
C LEU A 160 0.96 -11.82 24.76
N GLU A 161 1.48 -10.65 25.15
CA GLU A 161 1.67 -10.25 26.56
C GLU A 161 0.37 -10.31 27.35
N ARG A 162 -0.74 -9.86 26.74
CA ARG A 162 -2.05 -9.84 27.40
C ARG A 162 -2.82 -11.16 27.37
N GLY A 163 -2.28 -12.19 26.69
CA GLY A 163 -2.87 -13.54 26.69
C GLY A 163 -3.49 -14.00 25.36
N ASP A 164 -3.44 -13.23 24.28
CA ASP A 164 -3.96 -13.62 22.97
C ASP A 164 -2.96 -14.48 22.17
N ASP A 165 -3.44 -15.22 21.17
CA ASP A 165 -2.58 -15.94 20.24
C ASP A 165 -2.51 -15.23 18.90
N VAL A 166 -1.36 -15.34 18.24
CA VAL A 166 -1.09 -14.63 16.99
C VAL A 166 -0.67 -15.59 15.88
N VAL A 167 -1.26 -15.36 14.71
CA VAL A 167 -0.87 -15.99 13.45
C VAL A 167 -0.18 -14.93 12.63
N ILE A 168 1.09 -15.10 12.30
CA ILE A 168 1.85 -14.11 11.54
C ILE A 168 1.97 -14.54 10.09
N VAL A 169 1.65 -13.64 9.17
CA VAL A 169 1.95 -13.77 7.74
C VAL A 169 2.89 -12.66 7.30
N ASP A 170 4.02 -13.01 6.71
CA ASP A 170 4.94 -12.03 6.12
C ASP A 170 5.68 -12.65 4.92
N GLU A 171 5.87 -11.87 3.86
CA GLU A 171 6.61 -12.32 2.67
C GLU A 171 8.14 -12.25 2.85
N MET A 172 8.61 -11.64 3.94
CA MET A 172 10.04 -11.50 4.26
C MET A 172 10.85 -10.85 3.14
N ASN A 173 10.24 -9.91 2.39
CA ASN A 173 10.91 -9.19 1.32
C ASN A 173 12.16 -8.42 1.80
N ASP A 174 13.03 -8.08 0.86
CA ASP A 174 14.29 -7.38 1.05
C ASP A 174 14.18 -5.84 0.94
N TYR A 175 12.99 -5.27 1.22
CA TYR A 175 12.81 -3.81 1.20
C TYR A 175 13.78 -3.10 2.16
N TYR A 176 14.06 -3.72 3.31
CA TYR A 176 15.20 -3.46 4.18
C TYR A 176 15.78 -4.82 4.63
N ASP A 177 16.82 -4.80 5.47
CA ASP A 177 17.47 -6.04 5.91
C ASP A 177 16.49 -7.08 6.44
N VAL A 178 16.44 -8.24 5.79
CA VAL A 178 15.58 -9.36 6.21
C VAL A 178 15.92 -9.80 7.64
N ARG A 179 17.18 -9.63 8.07
CA ARG A 179 17.63 -9.99 9.41
C ARG A 179 16.93 -9.23 10.54
N ILE A 180 16.51 -7.99 10.28
CA ILE A 180 15.69 -7.23 11.23
C ILE A 180 14.30 -7.85 11.36
N LYS A 181 13.74 -8.36 10.26
CA LYS A 181 12.46 -9.08 10.30
C LYS A 181 12.61 -10.43 11.01
N GLU A 182 13.69 -11.14 10.73
CA GLU A 182 14.00 -12.42 11.39
C GLU A 182 14.17 -12.26 12.90
N SER A 183 14.87 -11.22 13.36
CA SER A 183 15.05 -10.97 14.78
C SER A 183 13.74 -10.63 15.47
N ASN A 184 12.83 -9.89 14.82
CA ASN A 184 11.48 -9.67 15.33
C ASN A 184 10.71 -10.98 15.52
N LEU A 185 10.73 -11.86 14.53
CA LEU A 185 10.04 -13.15 14.61
C LEU A 185 10.66 -14.08 15.67
N SER A 186 11.99 -14.12 15.74
CA SER A 186 12.72 -14.92 16.71
C SER A 186 12.41 -14.49 18.14
N LEU A 187 12.41 -13.17 18.40
CA LEU A 187 12.03 -12.60 19.69
C LEU A 187 10.63 -13.08 20.15
N LEU A 188 9.64 -13.04 19.24
CA LEU A 188 8.27 -13.49 19.57
C LEU A 188 8.24 -14.99 19.88
N LEU A 189 8.94 -15.81 19.10
CA LEU A 189 9.02 -17.26 19.33
C LEU A 189 9.74 -17.60 20.64
N ASP A 190 10.85 -16.92 20.94
CA ASP A 190 11.67 -17.16 22.12
C ASP A 190 10.91 -16.78 23.40
N MET A 191 10.13 -15.70 23.36
CA MET A 191 9.37 -15.21 24.52
C MET A 191 8.06 -15.96 24.76
N TYR A 192 7.34 -16.35 23.71
CA TYR A 192 5.95 -16.85 23.82
C TYR A 192 5.74 -18.28 23.33
N GLY A 193 6.73 -18.87 22.65
CA GLY A 193 6.68 -20.23 22.15
C GLY A 193 5.79 -20.45 20.92
N LYS A 194 5.95 -21.61 20.29
CA LYS A 194 5.25 -21.99 19.04
C LYS A 194 3.77 -22.37 19.24
N GLU A 195 3.34 -22.54 20.49
CA GLU A 195 1.94 -22.85 20.80
C GLU A 195 1.04 -21.63 20.60
N ARG A 196 1.57 -20.42 20.90
CA ARG A 196 0.83 -19.16 20.85
C ARG A 196 1.20 -18.29 19.65
N VAL A 197 2.32 -18.60 18.99
CA VAL A 197 2.81 -17.90 17.81
C VAL A 197 2.98 -18.88 16.65
N SER A 198 2.16 -18.74 15.61
CA SER A 198 2.36 -19.44 14.34
C SER A 198 2.88 -18.46 13.28
N ILE A 199 3.81 -18.92 12.43
CA ILE A 199 4.43 -18.09 11.40
C ILE A 199 4.27 -18.76 10.05
N HIS A 200 3.65 -18.06 9.12
CA HIS A 200 3.43 -18.47 7.75
C HIS A 200 4.17 -17.49 6.81
N ARG A 201 5.25 -17.98 6.20
CA ARG A 201 6.06 -17.17 5.27
C ARG A 201 5.50 -17.27 3.86
N GLY A 202 5.05 -16.16 3.29
CA GLY A 202 4.48 -16.13 1.96
C GLY A 202 3.89 -14.77 1.58
N ASP A 203 3.69 -14.57 0.28
CA ASP A 203 3.01 -13.39 -0.27
C ASP A 203 1.50 -13.52 -0.03
N MET A 204 0.90 -12.51 0.60
CA MET A 204 -0.54 -12.47 0.84
C MET A 204 -1.38 -12.37 -0.45
N CYS A 205 -0.75 -12.11 -1.58
CA CYS A 205 -1.37 -12.14 -2.90
C CYS A 205 -1.40 -13.54 -3.52
N ASP A 206 -0.71 -14.52 -2.94
CA ASP A 206 -0.82 -15.94 -3.29
C ASP A 206 -2.11 -16.50 -2.70
N GLU A 207 -3.05 -16.80 -3.60
CA GLU A 207 -4.37 -17.33 -3.29
C GLU A 207 -4.33 -18.67 -2.57
N ALA A 208 -3.56 -19.63 -3.10
CA ALA A 208 -3.51 -20.97 -2.54
C ALA A 208 -2.85 -20.94 -1.16
N PHE A 209 -1.82 -20.10 -0.99
CA PHE A 209 -1.17 -19.89 0.29
C PHE A 209 -2.15 -19.30 1.32
N MET A 210 -2.78 -18.16 1.02
CA MET A 210 -3.66 -17.50 1.98
C MET A 210 -4.92 -18.31 2.29
N GLN A 211 -5.45 -19.04 1.31
CA GLN A 211 -6.54 -19.98 1.53
C GLN A 211 -6.16 -21.03 2.59
N ARG A 212 -5.00 -21.68 2.44
CA ARG A 212 -4.51 -22.66 3.44
C ARG A 212 -4.34 -22.04 4.82
N VAL A 213 -3.76 -20.84 4.91
CA VAL A 213 -3.58 -20.14 6.20
C VAL A 213 -4.94 -19.93 6.89
N PHE A 214 -5.96 -19.44 6.19
CA PHE A 214 -7.29 -19.26 6.76
C PHE A 214 -7.97 -20.59 7.12
N GLU A 215 -7.81 -21.63 6.29
CA GLU A 215 -8.35 -22.97 6.55
C GLU A 215 -7.79 -23.60 7.81
N GLU A 216 -6.47 -23.53 7.99
CA GLU A 216 -5.72 -24.13 9.10
C GLU A 216 -5.91 -23.36 10.41
N THR A 217 -5.86 -22.02 10.35
CA THR A 217 -5.75 -21.21 11.56
C THR A 217 -7.09 -20.65 12.05
N ARG A 218 -8.07 -20.49 11.14
CA ARG A 218 -9.42 -19.97 11.42
C ARG A 218 -9.38 -18.71 12.30
N PRO A 219 -8.73 -17.61 11.85
CA PRO A 219 -8.62 -16.41 12.66
C PRO A 219 -9.97 -15.73 12.81
N GLU A 220 -10.27 -15.24 14.00
CA GLU A 220 -11.50 -14.48 14.29
C GLU A 220 -11.29 -12.97 14.15
N TRP A 221 -10.03 -12.51 14.27
CA TRP A 221 -9.61 -11.12 14.08
C TRP A 221 -8.48 -11.03 13.06
N VAL A 222 -8.50 -9.98 12.23
CA VAL A 222 -7.41 -9.67 11.30
C VAL A 222 -6.84 -8.30 11.61
N CYS A 223 -5.52 -8.23 11.75
CA CYS A 223 -4.71 -7.05 11.87
C CYS A 223 -3.78 -6.95 10.65
N HIS A 224 -4.19 -6.18 9.65
CA HIS A 224 -3.51 -6.07 8.37
C HIS A 224 -2.50 -4.92 8.35
N MET A 225 -1.24 -5.23 8.65
CA MET A 225 -0.11 -4.27 8.65
C MET A 225 0.85 -4.46 7.47
N ALA A 226 0.71 -5.53 6.69
CA ALA A 226 1.50 -5.76 5.48
C ALA A 226 1.18 -4.72 4.41
N ALA A 227 2.21 -4.07 3.87
CA ALA A 227 2.08 -3.18 2.73
C ALA A 227 3.46 -2.94 2.10
N ARG A 228 3.46 -2.61 0.80
CA ARG A 228 4.54 -1.79 0.25
C ARG A 228 4.31 -0.36 0.70
N ALA A 229 5.32 0.20 1.33
CA ALA A 229 5.21 1.47 2.03
C ALA A 229 6.31 2.43 1.58
N GLY A 230 6.01 3.72 1.67
CA GLY A 230 6.89 4.80 1.25
C GLY A 230 6.40 5.50 -0.01
N VAL A 231 6.37 6.82 0.05
CA VAL A 231 5.89 7.67 -1.07
C VAL A 231 6.81 7.53 -2.29
N ARG A 232 8.12 7.64 -2.09
CA ARG A 232 9.09 7.73 -3.21
C ARG A 232 9.29 6.43 -3.96
N PRO A 233 9.47 5.27 -3.31
CA PRO A 233 9.62 4.01 -4.04
C PRO A 233 8.36 3.67 -4.84
N SER A 234 7.18 4.16 -4.43
CA SER A 234 5.93 3.96 -5.17
C SER A 234 5.87 4.70 -6.51
N ILE A 235 6.59 5.80 -6.66
CA ILE A 235 6.70 6.53 -7.93
C ILE A 235 7.60 5.75 -8.90
N GLN A 236 8.60 5.04 -8.37
CA GLN A 236 9.57 4.27 -9.15
C GLN A 236 8.99 2.93 -9.62
N ASP A 237 8.31 2.20 -8.73
CA ASP A 237 7.63 0.95 -9.04
C ASP A 237 6.19 0.98 -8.52
N PRO A 238 5.23 1.56 -9.27
CA PRO A 238 3.84 1.59 -8.84
C PRO A 238 3.15 0.22 -8.87
N PHE A 239 3.63 -0.73 -9.67
CA PHE A 239 2.96 -2.03 -9.84
C PHE A 239 3.08 -2.90 -8.59
N VAL A 240 4.24 -2.89 -7.92
CA VAL A 240 4.41 -3.64 -6.66
C VAL A 240 3.48 -3.12 -5.55
N TYR A 241 3.12 -1.83 -5.59
CA TYR A 241 2.16 -1.22 -4.67
C TYR A 241 0.73 -1.61 -4.98
N ILE A 242 0.33 -1.66 -6.26
CA ILE A 242 -1.00 -2.17 -6.65
C ILE A 242 -1.14 -3.65 -6.26
N HIS A 243 -0.11 -4.47 -6.54
CA HIS A 243 -0.10 -5.88 -6.16
C HIS A 243 -0.20 -6.04 -4.64
N SER A 244 0.73 -5.47 -3.89
CA SER A 244 0.78 -5.71 -2.45
C SER A 244 -0.37 -5.01 -1.72
N ASN A 245 -0.61 -3.73 -2.00
CA ASN A 245 -1.57 -2.96 -1.20
C ASN A 245 -3.00 -3.24 -1.66
N ILE A 246 -3.32 -3.13 -2.95
CA ILE A 246 -4.71 -3.27 -3.40
C ILE A 246 -5.09 -4.74 -3.46
N LYS A 247 -4.40 -5.56 -4.27
CA LYS A 247 -4.76 -6.97 -4.45
C LYS A 247 -4.63 -7.75 -3.13
N GLY A 248 -3.57 -7.52 -2.35
CA GLY A 248 -3.38 -8.14 -1.04
C GLY A 248 -4.49 -7.79 -0.04
N THR A 249 -4.82 -6.49 0.13
CA THR A 249 -5.91 -6.09 1.04
C THR A 249 -7.25 -6.67 0.60
N THR A 250 -7.58 -6.63 -0.70
CA THR A 250 -8.82 -7.21 -1.22
C THR A 250 -8.90 -8.70 -0.94
N ARG A 251 -7.81 -9.45 -1.14
CA ARG A 251 -7.76 -10.89 -0.82
C ARG A 251 -8.06 -11.16 0.65
N LEU A 252 -7.48 -10.37 1.54
CA LEU A 252 -7.69 -10.51 2.98
C LEU A 252 -9.13 -10.17 3.38
N MET A 253 -9.75 -9.14 2.79
CA MET A 253 -11.16 -8.80 3.05
C MET A 253 -12.10 -9.89 2.52
N GLU A 254 -11.81 -10.45 1.36
CA GLU A 254 -12.56 -11.57 0.78
C GLU A 254 -12.52 -12.81 1.69
N LEU A 255 -11.32 -13.22 2.13
CA LEU A 255 -11.18 -14.33 3.07
C LEU A 255 -11.81 -14.02 4.42
N SER A 256 -11.69 -12.78 4.90
CA SER A 256 -12.32 -12.36 6.15
C SER A 256 -13.83 -12.50 6.12
N HIS A 257 -14.46 -12.12 5.01
CA HIS A 257 -15.88 -12.36 4.78
C HIS A 257 -16.20 -13.86 4.75
N GLN A 258 -15.49 -14.64 3.95
CA GLN A 258 -15.76 -16.08 3.75
C GLN A 258 -15.60 -16.92 5.03
N TYR A 259 -14.67 -16.54 5.90
CA TYR A 259 -14.34 -17.26 7.12
C TYR A 259 -14.97 -16.67 8.40
N GLY A 260 -15.80 -15.63 8.27
CA GLY A 260 -16.54 -15.05 9.39
C GLY A 260 -15.65 -14.31 10.40
N VAL A 261 -14.62 -13.60 9.92
CA VAL A 261 -13.82 -12.69 10.75
C VAL A 261 -14.72 -11.63 11.36
N GLN A 262 -14.60 -11.42 12.66
CA GLN A 262 -15.46 -10.53 13.44
C GLN A 262 -15.04 -9.06 13.31
N ASN A 263 -13.74 -8.81 13.10
CA ASN A 263 -13.18 -7.47 12.98
C ASN A 263 -11.93 -7.46 12.11
N PHE A 264 -11.86 -6.51 11.18
CA PHE A 264 -10.76 -6.31 10.25
C PHE A 264 -10.14 -4.93 10.47
N VAL A 265 -8.96 -4.89 11.07
CA VAL A 265 -8.22 -3.65 11.32
C VAL A 265 -7.06 -3.57 10.33
N PHE A 266 -6.90 -2.47 9.61
CA PHE A 266 -5.79 -2.33 8.65
C PHE A 266 -5.10 -0.97 8.68
N ALA A 267 -3.83 -0.98 8.31
CA ALA A 267 -3.02 0.22 8.18
C ALA A 267 -3.39 1.02 6.92
N SER A 268 -4.04 2.18 7.10
CA SER A 268 -4.03 3.27 6.13
C SER A 268 -2.80 4.17 6.35
N SER A 269 -2.83 5.42 5.90
CA SER A 269 -1.67 6.32 5.96
C SER A 269 -2.11 7.77 5.91
N SER A 270 -1.46 8.66 6.67
CA SER A 270 -1.65 10.10 6.58
C SER A 270 -1.30 10.66 5.19
N SER A 271 -0.56 9.92 4.37
CA SER A 271 -0.25 10.31 2.98
C SER A 271 -1.48 10.52 2.10
N VAL A 272 -2.65 9.96 2.46
CA VAL A 272 -3.92 10.23 1.75
C VAL A 272 -4.28 11.72 1.78
N TYR A 273 -3.83 12.45 2.79
CA TYR A 273 -3.97 13.90 2.91
C TYR A 273 -2.97 14.70 2.07
N GLY A 274 -2.02 14.07 1.36
CA GLY A 274 -0.89 14.77 0.75
C GLY A 274 -1.24 15.86 -0.29
N GLY A 275 -2.44 15.85 -0.85
CA GLY A 275 -2.95 16.95 -1.70
C GLY A 275 -3.77 18.02 -0.97
N SER A 276 -4.00 17.86 0.34
CA SER A 276 -4.72 18.82 1.17
C SER A 276 -3.86 20.07 1.42
N LYS A 277 -4.53 21.21 1.51
CA LYS A 277 -3.92 22.49 1.93
C LYS A 277 -4.01 22.69 3.45
N SER A 278 -4.72 21.80 4.15
CA SER A 278 -4.81 21.80 5.61
C SER A 278 -3.47 21.42 6.23
N THR A 279 -3.26 21.89 7.45
CA THR A 279 -2.11 21.57 8.31
C THR A 279 -2.52 20.70 9.51
N PHE A 280 -3.82 20.63 9.79
CA PHE A 280 -4.42 19.84 10.85
C PHE A 280 -5.46 18.91 10.20
N PHE A 281 -5.08 17.65 10.01
CA PHE A 281 -5.82 16.72 9.18
C PHE A 281 -6.92 16.01 9.97
N SER A 282 -8.16 16.23 9.56
CA SER A 282 -9.34 15.53 10.08
C SER A 282 -9.77 14.37 9.16
N GLU A 283 -10.39 13.33 9.71
CA GLU A 283 -10.96 12.23 8.93
C GLU A 283 -12.08 12.68 7.99
N ASP A 284 -12.71 13.83 8.26
CA ASP A 284 -13.77 14.43 7.45
C ASP A 284 -13.26 15.21 6.22
N GLU A 285 -11.93 15.42 6.10
CA GLU A 285 -11.36 16.08 4.93
C GLU A 285 -11.44 15.20 3.68
N SER A 286 -11.67 15.86 2.53
CA SER A 286 -11.53 15.19 1.22
C SER A 286 -10.08 14.80 0.98
N VAL A 287 -9.91 13.54 0.57
CA VAL A 287 -8.61 12.91 0.29
C VAL A 287 -8.56 12.39 -1.16
N ASP A 288 -9.24 13.11 -2.06
CA ASP A 288 -9.43 12.71 -3.46
C ASP A 288 -8.28 13.11 -4.39
N ASN A 289 -7.28 13.83 -3.86
CA ASN A 289 -6.12 14.33 -4.61
C ASN A 289 -4.79 13.74 -4.08
N PRO A 290 -4.61 12.42 -4.04
CA PRO A 290 -3.37 11.82 -3.57
C PRO A 290 -2.20 12.17 -4.50
N VAL A 291 -1.06 12.56 -3.91
CA VAL A 291 0.13 13.02 -4.66
C VAL A 291 1.15 11.90 -4.96
N SER A 292 0.78 10.63 -4.71
CA SER A 292 1.64 9.48 -5.01
C SER A 292 0.86 8.17 -5.20
N PRO A 293 1.42 7.18 -5.92
CA PRO A 293 0.82 5.85 -6.04
C PRO A 293 0.59 5.19 -4.69
N TYR A 294 1.52 5.31 -3.73
CA TYR A 294 1.33 4.80 -2.37
C TYR A 294 0.07 5.38 -1.71
N ALA A 295 -0.07 6.71 -1.71
CA ALA A 295 -1.25 7.39 -1.16
C ALA A 295 -2.55 6.95 -1.85
N ALA A 296 -2.53 6.87 -3.19
CA ALA A 296 -3.66 6.40 -3.97
C ALA A 296 -4.06 4.95 -3.61
N THR A 297 -3.09 4.04 -3.43
CA THR A 297 -3.38 2.66 -3.02
C THR A 297 -4.00 2.58 -1.63
N LYS A 298 -3.52 3.38 -0.66
CA LYS A 298 -4.10 3.42 0.68
C LYS A 298 -5.53 3.96 0.66
N LYS A 299 -5.79 5.02 -0.11
CA LYS A 299 -7.15 5.53 -0.31
C LYS A 299 -8.06 4.50 -1.01
N ALA A 300 -7.55 3.81 -2.03
CA ALA A 300 -8.30 2.74 -2.70
C ALA A 300 -8.69 1.62 -1.74
N CYS A 301 -7.81 1.25 -0.80
CA CYS A 301 -8.11 0.26 0.23
C CYS A 301 -9.23 0.73 1.18
N GLU A 302 -9.28 2.02 1.57
CA GLU A 302 -10.40 2.56 2.34
C GLU A 302 -11.72 2.46 1.57
N LEU A 303 -11.73 2.78 0.28
CA LEU A 303 -12.92 2.68 -0.56
C LEU A 303 -13.40 1.23 -0.71
N LEU A 304 -12.47 0.31 -0.95
CA LEU A 304 -12.79 -1.12 -1.03
C LEU A 304 -13.30 -1.65 0.31
N ALA A 305 -12.67 -1.27 1.42
CA ALA A 305 -13.13 -1.61 2.76
C ALA A 305 -14.59 -1.18 2.98
N TYR A 306 -14.95 0.05 2.59
CA TYR A 306 -16.33 0.50 2.68
C TYR A 306 -17.29 -0.41 1.88
N THR A 307 -16.90 -0.87 0.68
CA THR A 307 -17.76 -1.81 -0.08
C THR A 307 -17.94 -3.15 0.62
N TYR A 308 -16.90 -3.68 1.26
CA TYR A 308 -16.98 -4.94 2.01
C TYR A 308 -17.84 -4.78 3.25
N HIS A 309 -17.71 -3.67 3.97
CA HIS A 309 -18.61 -3.34 5.07
C HIS A 309 -20.06 -3.23 4.59
N HIS A 310 -20.31 -2.43 3.54
CA HIS A 310 -21.65 -2.17 3.05
C HIS A 310 -22.39 -3.46 2.65
N LEU A 311 -21.71 -4.33 1.88
CA LEU A 311 -22.26 -5.56 1.32
C LEU A 311 -22.33 -6.70 2.35
N TYR A 312 -21.29 -6.87 3.17
CA TYR A 312 -21.11 -8.07 4.00
C TYR A 312 -21.18 -7.81 5.50
N LYS A 313 -21.37 -6.55 5.92
CA LYS A 313 -21.40 -6.12 7.33
C LYS A 313 -20.14 -6.50 8.11
N LEU A 314 -19.01 -6.64 7.42
CA LEU A 314 -17.71 -6.81 8.05
C LEU A 314 -17.39 -5.54 8.85
N ASN A 315 -17.05 -5.67 10.13
CA ASN A 315 -16.55 -4.56 10.93
C ASN A 315 -15.14 -4.23 10.47
N ILE A 316 -14.91 -2.99 10.07
CA ILE A 316 -13.62 -2.57 9.51
C ILE A 316 -13.14 -1.28 10.15
N SER A 317 -11.89 -1.28 10.63
CA SER A 317 -11.19 -0.09 11.10
C SER A 317 -9.97 0.23 10.22
N ALA A 318 -9.98 1.36 9.53
CA ALA A 318 -8.85 1.87 8.77
C ALA A 318 -8.04 2.86 9.62
N LEU A 319 -6.76 2.57 9.83
CA LEU A 319 -5.90 3.35 10.72
C LEU A 319 -4.93 4.22 9.92
N ARG A 320 -5.19 5.51 9.79
CA ARG A 320 -4.31 6.48 9.14
C ARG A 320 -3.15 6.81 10.07
N PHE A 321 -2.06 6.07 9.93
CA PHE A 321 -0.83 6.34 10.67
C PHE A 321 -0.10 7.58 10.18
N PHE A 322 0.42 8.35 11.12
CA PHE A 322 1.39 9.41 10.90
C PHE A 322 2.82 8.84 10.98
N THR A 323 3.81 9.65 11.35
CA THR A 323 5.21 9.17 11.36
C THR A 323 5.46 8.34 12.61
N VAL A 324 5.34 7.02 12.47
CA VAL A 324 5.61 6.09 13.57
C VAL A 324 7.11 5.93 13.78
N TYR A 325 7.55 5.96 15.04
CA TYR A 325 8.95 5.77 15.39
C TYR A 325 9.14 5.08 16.73
N GLY A 326 10.31 4.47 16.94
CA GLY A 326 10.63 3.73 18.15
C GLY A 326 11.73 2.69 17.95
N PRO A 327 12.04 1.93 19.02
CA PRO A 327 12.85 0.71 18.95
C PRO A 327 12.46 -0.22 17.80
N ARG A 328 13.44 -0.87 17.14
CA ARG A 328 13.21 -1.74 15.97
C ARG A 328 12.48 -1.06 14.81
N GLY A 329 12.54 0.28 14.77
CA GLY A 329 12.04 1.10 13.68
C GLY A 329 12.69 0.75 12.36
N ARG A 330 12.03 1.11 11.25
CA ARG A 330 12.57 0.81 9.93
C ARG A 330 13.78 1.69 9.61
N PRO A 331 14.87 1.16 9.02
CA PRO A 331 16.08 1.93 8.71
C PRO A 331 15.89 3.08 7.72
N ASP A 332 14.83 3.03 6.91
CA ASP A 332 14.52 4.02 5.88
C ASP A 332 13.90 5.32 6.42
N MET A 333 13.28 5.23 7.60
CA MET A 333 12.54 6.33 8.21
C MET A 333 13.48 7.27 8.98
N ALA A 334 13.23 8.57 8.88
CA ALA A 334 14.10 9.62 9.42
C ALA A 334 14.48 9.42 10.91
N PRO A 335 13.56 9.07 11.84
CA PRO A 335 13.87 8.78 13.24
C PRO A 335 15.02 7.79 13.44
N PHE A 336 14.91 6.60 12.85
CA PHE A 336 15.94 5.58 12.97
C PHE A 336 17.21 6.00 12.20
N LYS A 337 17.04 6.48 10.96
CA LYS A 337 18.15 6.88 10.09
C LYS A 337 19.03 7.95 10.74
N PHE A 338 18.45 8.91 11.44
CA PHE A 338 19.22 9.98 12.07
C PHE A 338 19.93 9.48 13.32
N ILE A 339 19.26 8.66 14.14
CA ILE A 339 19.89 8.03 15.31
C ILE A 339 21.09 7.18 14.88
N ASP A 340 20.95 6.32 13.86
CA ASP A 340 22.06 5.51 13.33
C ASP A 340 23.23 6.39 12.87
N ARG A 341 22.96 7.36 11.99
CA ARG A 341 24.00 8.16 11.35
C ARG A 341 24.73 9.05 12.33
N VAL A 342 24.01 9.75 13.20
CA VAL A 342 24.64 10.60 14.23
C VAL A 342 25.42 9.72 15.22
N SER A 343 24.88 8.56 15.62
CA SER A 343 25.61 7.61 16.48
C SER A 343 26.91 7.09 15.85
N ARG A 344 27.00 7.04 14.52
CA ARG A 344 28.18 6.59 13.77
C ARG A 344 29.07 7.73 13.26
N GLY A 345 28.70 8.99 13.50
CA GLY A 345 29.43 10.14 12.97
C GLY A 345 29.33 10.28 11.46
N LEU A 346 28.23 9.83 10.86
CA LEU A 346 27.93 9.94 9.44
C LEU A 346 27.05 11.16 9.14
N GLU A 347 27.16 11.69 7.92
CA GLU A 347 26.41 12.85 7.45
C GLU A 347 24.90 12.57 7.32
N ILE A 348 24.04 13.37 7.93
CA ILE A 348 22.58 13.37 7.68
C ILE A 348 22.19 14.36 6.59
N GLN A 349 21.17 14.01 5.82
CA GLN A 349 20.58 14.88 4.81
C GLN A 349 19.40 15.65 5.43
N GLN A 350 19.52 16.98 5.50
CA GLN A 350 18.46 17.87 5.92
C GLN A 350 17.85 18.53 4.69
N PHE A 351 16.58 18.23 4.40
CA PHE A 351 15.84 18.91 3.34
C PHE A 351 15.27 20.22 3.88
N GLY A 352 15.48 21.31 3.14
CA GLY A 352 15.06 22.64 3.55
C GLY A 352 15.91 23.20 4.68
N ASP A 353 15.41 24.25 5.32
CA ASP A 353 16.08 24.94 6.43
C ASP A 353 15.87 24.28 7.79
N GLY A 354 15.13 23.16 7.85
CA GLY A 354 14.77 22.44 9.07
C GLY A 354 13.54 22.98 9.81
N SER A 355 12.81 23.94 9.22
CA SER A 355 11.53 24.44 9.75
C SER A 355 10.35 23.49 9.54
N SER A 356 10.52 22.47 8.67
CA SER A 356 9.48 21.46 8.45
C SER A 356 9.15 20.73 9.75
N SER A 357 7.87 20.44 9.93
CA SER A 357 7.33 19.81 11.14
C SER A 357 6.51 18.58 10.78
N ARG A 358 6.58 17.56 11.64
CA ARG A 358 5.87 16.30 11.46
C ARG A 358 5.26 15.85 12.77
N ASP A 359 4.12 15.20 12.69
CA ASP A 359 3.55 14.44 13.78
C ASP A 359 4.30 13.11 13.86
N TYR A 360 5.14 13.01 14.90
CA TYR A 360 5.87 11.81 15.25
C TYR A 360 5.18 11.12 16.42
N THR A 361 4.71 9.90 16.18
CA THR A 361 3.99 9.12 17.18
C THR A 361 4.84 7.93 17.60
N TYR A 362 5.04 7.78 18.91
CA TYR A 362 5.88 6.70 19.42
C TYR A 362 5.19 5.35 19.26
N ILE A 363 5.97 4.29 19.01
CA ILE A 363 5.46 2.97 18.63
C ILE A 363 4.46 2.40 19.63
N THR A 364 4.67 2.56 20.94
CA THR A 364 3.75 2.01 21.94
C THR A 364 2.40 2.72 21.95
N ASP A 365 2.35 4.01 21.60
CA ASP A 365 1.09 4.74 21.46
C ASP A 365 0.34 4.22 20.22
N ILE A 366 1.04 4.04 19.09
CA ILE A 366 0.43 3.44 17.89
C ILE A 366 -0.12 2.04 18.16
N VAL A 367 0.63 1.22 18.89
CA VAL A 367 0.19 -0.12 19.29
C VAL A 367 -1.06 -0.07 20.16
N ASP A 368 -1.13 0.84 21.14
CA ASP A 368 -2.33 1.06 21.96
C ASP A 368 -3.54 1.42 21.09
N GLY A 369 -3.40 2.32 20.11
CA GLY A 369 -4.46 2.65 19.16
C GLY A 369 -4.92 1.46 18.30
N VAL A 370 -3.97 0.66 17.78
CA VAL A 370 -4.27 -0.56 16.99
C VAL A 370 -5.02 -1.58 17.83
N VAL A 371 -4.54 -1.86 19.05
CA VAL A 371 -5.14 -2.85 19.94
C VAL A 371 -6.54 -2.43 20.38
N ARG A 372 -6.76 -1.14 20.66
CA ARG A 372 -8.12 -0.61 20.93
C ARG A 372 -9.06 -0.80 19.75
N ALA A 373 -8.60 -0.58 18.51
CA ALA A 373 -9.40 -0.83 17.32
C ALA A 373 -9.72 -2.33 17.12
N ILE A 374 -8.79 -3.23 17.49
CA ILE A 374 -9.05 -4.69 17.50
C ILE A 374 -10.12 -5.05 18.54
N ASP A 375 -10.09 -4.38 19.70
CA ASP A 375 -10.98 -4.66 20.83
C ASP A 375 -12.37 -4.04 20.69
N ARG A 376 -12.51 -2.99 19.87
CA ARG A 376 -13.74 -2.23 19.71
C ARG A 376 -14.17 -2.24 18.24
N PRO A 377 -14.75 -3.35 17.76
CA PRO A 377 -15.24 -3.42 16.40
C PRO A 377 -16.37 -2.38 16.20
N TYR A 378 -16.16 -1.49 15.24
CA TYR A 378 -17.20 -0.60 14.71
C TYR A 378 -17.57 -1.01 13.28
N PRO A 379 -18.83 -0.76 12.84
CA PRO A 379 -19.31 -1.13 11.51
C PRO A 379 -18.33 -0.73 10.38
N TYR A 380 -17.96 0.54 10.27
CA TYR A 380 -16.86 0.98 9.41
C TYR A 380 -16.35 2.31 9.91
N GLU A 381 -15.09 2.36 10.31
CA GLU A 381 -14.48 3.59 10.81
C GLU A 381 -13.08 3.81 10.25
N ILE A 382 -12.78 5.08 10.01
CA ILE A 382 -11.43 5.55 9.72
C ILE A 382 -10.99 6.39 10.91
N TYR A 383 -9.77 6.13 11.39
CA TYR A 383 -9.16 6.81 12.52
C TYR A 383 -7.79 7.36 12.14
N ASN A 384 -7.54 8.62 12.48
CA ASN A 384 -6.21 9.17 12.57
C ASN A 384 -5.55 8.71 13.86
N LEU A 385 -4.40 8.03 13.72
CA LEU A 385 -3.55 7.67 14.84
C LEU A 385 -2.24 8.45 14.72
N GLY A 386 -2.22 9.58 15.42
CA GLY A 386 -1.11 10.50 15.55
C GLY A 386 -0.88 10.94 17.00
N LYS A 387 0.11 11.78 17.24
CA LYS A 387 0.32 12.46 18.53
C LYS A 387 -0.63 13.65 18.69
N GLY A 388 -0.98 14.31 17.59
CA GLY A 388 -1.79 15.54 17.57
C GLY A 388 -0.96 16.82 17.78
N ASP A 389 0.36 16.73 17.61
CA ASP A 389 1.27 17.87 17.71
C ASP A 389 2.53 17.65 16.86
N GLY A 390 3.00 18.72 16.21
CA GLY A 390 4.11 18.67 15.26
C GLY A 390 5.46 19.00 15.89
N THR A 391 6.47 18.19 15.62
CA THR A 391 7.86 18.48 16.00
C THR A 391 8.69 18.89 14.79
N SER A 392 9.42 20.01 14.95
CA SER A 392 10.30 20.53 13.90
C SER A 392 11.51 19.63 13.66
N LEU A 393 12.03 19.63 12.43
CA LEU A 393 13.25 18.88 12.08
C LEU A 393 14.47 19.36 12.87
N LYS A 394 14.58 20.65 13.16
CA LYS A 394 15.63 21.23 14.03
C LYS A 394 15.59 20.65 15.43
N GLU A 395 14.41 20.63 16.04
CA GLU A 395 14.21 20.05 17.38
C GLU A 395 14.53 18.55 17.38
N PHE A 396 14.09 17.83 16.36
CA PHE A 396 14.40 16.42 16.18
C PHE A 396 15.92 16.15 16.11
N ILE A 397 16.66 16.89 15.27
CA ILE A 397 18.12 16.74 15.18
C ILE A 397 18.77 17.04 16.54
N SER A 398 18.36 18.12 17.22
CA SER A 398 18.88 18.49 18.55
C SER A 398 18.69 17.38 19.59
N LEU A 399 17.51 16.76 19.62
CA LEU A 399 17.23 15.64 20.52
C LEU A 399 18.07 14.40 20.19
N VAL A 400 18.27 14.10 18.90
CA VAL A 400 19.17 13.01 18.49
C VAL A 400 20.59 13.30 18.95
N GLU A 401 21.12 14.51 18.75
CA GLU A 401 22.46 14.87 19.24
C GLU A 401 22.59 14.70 20.76
N LYS A 402 21.57 15.17 21.51
CA LYS A 402 21.51 15.07 22.96
C LYS A 402 21.61 13.62 23.44
N TYR A 403 20.80 12.71 22.88
CA TYR A 403 20.70 11.33 23.38
C TYR A 403 21.69 10.35 22.75
N THR A 404 22.29 10.69 21.62
CA THR A 404 23.43 9.95 21.06
C THR A 404 24.77 10.43 21.61
N GLY A 405 24.83 11.64 22.19
CA GLY A 405 26.06 12.26 22.68
C GLY A 405 27.02 12.69 21.56
N LYS A 406 26.55 12.78 20.31
CA LYS A 406 27.35 13.15 19.13
C LYS A 406 26.71 14.30 18.36
N LYS A 407 27.53 15.12 17.71
CA LYS A 407 27.06 16.20 16.85
C LYS A 407 26.71 15.68 15.46
N ALA A 408 25.60 16.16 14.90
CA ALA A 408 25.16 15.81 13.58
C ALA A 408 26.02 16.52 12.53
N ILE A 409 26.52 15.77 11.56
CA ILE A 409 27.15 16.33 10.35
C ILE A 409 26.02 16.56 9.35
N ILE A 410 25.65 17.81 9.09
CA ILE A 410 24.46 18.14 8.31
C ILE A 410 24.85 18.54 6.89
N ARG A 411 24.27 17.85 5.90
CA ARG A 411 24.21 18.31 4.52
C ARG A 411 22.82 18.82 4.20
N GLN A 412 22.73 20.13 4.04
CA GLN A 412 21.50 20.79 3.64
C GLN A 412 21.24 20.57 2.15
N LEU A 413 20.02 20.15 1.82
CA LEU A 413 19.51 19.95 0.47
C LEU A 413 18.28 20.86 0.26
N PRO A 414 17.91 21.19 -0.99
CA PRO A 414 16.67 21.90 -1.28
C PRO A 414 15.45 21.16 -0.74
N ASP A 415 14.31 21.86 -0.59
CA ASP A 415 13.05 21.19 -0.24
C ASP A 415 12.73 20.06 -1.21
N GLN A 416 12.15 18.99 -0.67
CA GLN A 416 11.86 17.81 -1.44
C GLN A 416 10.45 17.86 -2.04
N ALA A 417 10.34 17.63 -3.35
CA ALA A 417 9.05 17.58 -4.03
C ALA A 417 8.13 16.53 -3.39
N GLY A 418 6.90 16.92 -3.07
CA GLY A 418 5.88 16.07 -2.44
C GLY A 418 5.94 16.01 -0.91
N ASP A 419 6.92 16.66 -0.27
CA ASP A 419 6.94 16.79 1.19
C ASP A 419 6.02 17.95 1.62
N VAL A 420 5.13 17.69 2.58
CA VAL A 420 4.25 18.71 3.16
C VAL A 420 5.03 19.49 4.24
N PRO A 421 4.97 20.82 4.35
CA PRO A 421 5.77 21.56 5.35
C PRO A 421 5.40 21.25 6.80
N TYR A 422 4.11 21.06 7.11
CA TYR A 422 3.61 20.77 8.44
C TYR A 422 2.50 19.72 8.35
N THR A 423 2.54 18.71 9.22
CA THR A 423 1.51 17.68 9.32
C THR A 423 1.13 17.46 10.77
N CYS A 424 -0.15 17.55 11.10
CA CYS A 424 -0.68 17.23 12.43
C CYS A 424 -1.99 16.47 12.30
N ALA A 425 -2.20 15.47 13.15
CA ALA A 425 -3.42 14.67 13.19
C ALA A 425 -4.48 15.32 14.07
N ASP A 426 -5.71 15.46 13.59
CA ASP A 426 -6.86 15.50 14.49
C ASP A 426 -7.10 14.08 15.00
N VAL A 427 -6.95 13.87 16.33
CA VAL A 427 -7.14 12.57 16.98
C VAL A 427 -8.43 12.51 17.78
N SER A 428 -9.28 13.52 17.70
CA SER A 428 -10.50 13.65 18.51
C SER A 428 -11.45 12.46 18.32
N LYS A 429 -11.54 11.93 17.11
CA LYS A 429 -12.36 10.76 16.81
C LYS A 429 -11.83 9.48 17.45
N ALA A 430 -10.51 9.25 17.36
CA ALA A 430 -9.86 8.11 17.99
C ALA A 430 -9.93 8.21 19.52
N ASP A 431 -9.81 9.40 20.09
CA ASP A 431 -10.04 9.65 21.50
C ASP A 431 -11.48 9.32 21.92
N CYS A 432 -12.47 9.85 21.20
CA CYS A 432 -13.89 9.65 21.52
C CYS A 432 -14.33 8.18 21.42
N LEU A 433 -13.97 7.47 20.34
CA LEU A 433 -14.46 6.11 20.08
C LEU A 433 -13.53 5.03 20.66
N LEU A 434 -12.22 5.25 20.64
CA LEU A 434 -11.23 4.26 21.08
C LEU A 434 -10.60 4.60 22.44
N GLY A 435 -10.84 5.80 23.00
CA GLY A 435 -10.10 6.27 24.18
C GLY A 435 -8.60 6.38 23.92
N TYR A 436 -8.21 6.59 22.66
CA TYR A 436 -6.82 6.69 22.24
C TYR A 436 -6.27 8.07 22.60
N ARG A 437 -5.13 8.08 23.31
CA ARG A 437 -4.33 9.29 23.54
C ARG A 437 -2.86 8.91 23.50
N ALA A 438 -2.06 9.63 22.71
CA ALA A 438 -0.61 9.48 22.74
C ALA A 438 -0.05 9.93 24.09
N LYS A 439 0.76 9.09 24.72
CA LYS A 439 1.28 9.30 26.09
C LYS A 439 2.76 9.68 26.08
N ILE A 440 3.50 9.27 25.06
CA ILE A 440 4.95 9.43 25.02
C ILE A 440 5.30 10.73 24.29
N SER A 441 5.99 11.63 25.00
CA SER A 441 6.53 12.84 24.38
C SER A 441 7.60 12.50 23.34
N PHE A 442 7.80 13.40 22.38
CA PHE A 442 8.78 13.16 21.33
C PHE A 442 10.22 13.02 21.88
N GLU A 443 10.60 13.85 22.84
CA GLU A 443 11.87 13.75 23.55
C GLU A 443 12.06 12.38 24.23
N GLU A 444 11.06 11.93 24.99
CA GLU A 444 11.13 10.65 25.70
C GLU A 444 11.24 9.47 24.72
N GLY A 445 10.48 9.50 23.64
CA GLY A 445 10.57 8.46 22.62
C GLY A 445 11.92 8.45 21.90
N ILE A 446 12.52 9.61 21.61
CA ILE A 446 13.89 9.68 21.04
C ILE A 446 14.92 9.13 22.04
N ARG A 447 14.82 9.49 23.32
CA ARG A 447 15.68 8.93 24.37
C ARG A 447 15.62 7.41 24.40
N ARG A 448 14.42 6.83 24.50
CA ARG A 448 14.22 5.37 24.52
C ARG A 448 14.74 4.69 23.25
N THR A 449 14.52 5.32 22.09
CA THR A 449 14.98 4.77 20.81
C THR A 449 16.49 4.79 20.70
N ALA A 450 17.15 5.87 21.14
CA ALA A 450 18.61 5.97 21.16
C ALA A 450 19.25 5.00 22.17
N GLU A 451 18.62 4.80 23.34
CA GLU A 451 19.04 3.80 24.33
C GLU A 451 18.93 2.38 23.80
N TRP A 452 17.79 2.05 23.19
CA TRP A 452 17.61 0.76 22.52
C TRP A 452 18.62 0.58 21.39
N TYR A 453 18.84 1.59 20.57
CA TYR A 453 19.82 1.53 19.46
C TYR A 453 21.21 1.25 20.02
N ARG A 454 21.65 1.99 21.05
CA ARG A 454 22.93 1.72 21.71
C ARG A 454 22.99 0.28 22.20
N ALA A 455 22.00 -0.19 22.98
CA ALA A 455 22.01 -1.56 23.49
C ALA A 455 22.03 -2.65 22.39
N ALA A 456 21.28 -2.43 21.31
CA ALA A 456 21.17 -3.37 20.19
C ALA A 456 22.44 -3.41 19.31
N TYR A 457 23.16 -2.29 19.16
CA TYR A 457 24.31 -2.15 18.26
C TYR A 457 25.67 -2.03 18.96
N GLU A 458 25.72 -1.95 20.31
CA GLU A 458 26.96 -1.91 21.10
C GLU A 458 27.60 -3.29 21.28
N LYS A 459 26.84 -4.38 21.10
CA LYS A 459 27.35 -5.76 21.21
C LYS A 459 27.75 -6.41 19.89
N GLU A 460 27.25 -5.93 18.76
CA GLU A 460 27.61 -6.41 17.42
C GLU A 460 27.61 -5.21 16.45
N ILE A 461 28.76 -4.91 15.85
CA ILE A 461 28.84 -3.91 14.78
C ILE A 461 28.12 -4.50 13.57
N ILE A 462 26.83 -4.21 13.45
CA ILE A 462 26.13 -4.48 12.21
C ILE A 462 26.52 -3.35 11.25
N GLU A 463 27.24 -3.67 10.17
CA GLU A 463 27.41 -2.77 9.03
C GLU A 463 26.07 -2.62 8.28
N ILE A 464 25.06 -2.06 8.93
CA ILE A 464 23.86 -1.59 8.26
C ILE A 464 24.27 -0.32 7.55
N SER A 465 24.22 -0.27 6.22
CA SER A 465 24.22 1.02 5.50
C SER A 465 22.76 1.35 5.16
N PRO A 466 22.13 2.30 5.87
CA PRO A 466 20.78 2.76 5.51
C PRO A 466 20.69 3.38 4.10
N GLU A 467 21.82 3.67 3.45
CA GLU A 467 21.85 4.19 2.06
C GLU A 467 21.57 3.09 1.03
N THR A 468 21.96 1.85 1.36
CA THR A 468 21.70 0.67 0.52
C THR A 468 20.36 0.01 0.81
N GLN A 469 19.77 0.28 1.99
CA GLN A 469 18.47 -0.24 2.38
C GLN A 469 17.35 0.72 1.97
N ALA A 470 16.25 0.18 1.45
CA ALA A 470 15.01 0.93 1.15
C ALA A 470 15.16 2.15 0.22
N ASN A 471 16.16 2.16 -0.66
CA ASN A 471 16.33 3.23 -1.64
C ASN A 471 15.37 3.14 -2.84
N GLY A 472 14.52 2.10 -2.88
CA GLY A 472 13.58 1.85 -3.98
C GLY A 472 14.24 1.52 -5.33
N LEU A 473 15.58 1.51 -5.39
CA LEU A 473 16.37 1.49 -6.62
C LEU A 473 17.30 0.29 -6.75
N SER A 474 17.37 -0.60 -5.76
CA SER A 474 18.14 -1.86 -5.88
C SER A 474 17.84 -2.80 -4.71
N ARG A 475 17.82 -4.12 -4.98
CA ARG A 475 17.89 -5.17 -3.96
C ARG A 475 19.15 -4.92 -3.14
N ALA A 476 19.01 -4.56 -1.86
CA ALA A 476 20.17 -4.48 -0.98
C ALA A 476 20.80 -5.88 -0.89
N ALA A 477 22.08 -6.01 -1.21
CA ALA A 477 22.80 -7.24 -0.87
C ALA A 477 22.88 -7.29 0.67
N SER A 478 22.11 -8.19 1.29
CA SER A 478 22.28 -8.52 2.71
C SER A 478 23.55 -9.36 2.84
N CYS A 479 24.66 -8.70 3.17
CA CYS A 479 25.83 -9.38 3.71
C CYS A 479 25.68 -9.32 5.23
N VAL A 480 25.41 -10.45 5.90
CA VAL A 480 25.96 -10.87 7.21
C VAL A 480 25.10 -11.95 7.86
N GLU A 481 25.75 -12.98 8.41
CA GLU A 481 25.14 -13.98 9.31
C GLU A 481 24.93 -13.37 10.70
N LEU A 482 23.69 -13.39 11.22
CA LEU A 482 23.45 -13.23 12.66
C LEU A 482 23.58 -14.61 13.30
N LYS A 483 24.49 -14.77 14.26
CA LYS A 483 24.56 -16.02 15.03
C LYS A 483 23.41 -16.06 16.04
N THR A 484 22.59 -17.10 15.95
CA THR A 484 21.72 -17.59 17.01
C THR A 484 22.53 -17.74 18.30
N GLN A 485 22.14 -17.05 19.38
CA GLN A 485 22.70 -17.30 20.70
C GLN A 485 22.25 -18.70 21.14
N THR A 486 23.23 -19.55 21.44
CA THR A 486 23.09 -20.89 22.04
C THR A 486 22.59 -20.84 23.47
#